data_AF-A0A239D9Z7-F1
#
_entry.id   AF-A0A239D9Z7-F1
#
_cell.length_a   1.000
_cell.length_b   1.000
_cell.length_c   1.000
_cell.angle_alpha   90.00
_cell.angle_beta   90.00
_cell.angle_gamma   90.00
#
_symmetry.space_group_name_H-M   'P 1'
#
loop_
_entity.id
_entity.type
_entity.pdbx_description
1 polymer ?
#
loop_
_entity_poly.entity_id
_entity_poly.type
_entity_poly.pdbx_seq_one_letter_code
_entity_poly.pdbx_strand_id
1 'polypeptide(L)'
;MERERLAAPHEYRLGDTPPESELSAVLRIAATIAGVTSASLNLIDERRQYRLIRLGEAPVDCSRPDSMCAIQFKSDAFVHVRDARVDPIYQNSPWVTGVLGRLRFYASAPLVTPEGHALGTLCVFGEEPRELTAAQRARLTDLAGIIIGLFDRRRAARLTSELAVETQRKQQWTNMLLETIDAAVIACDEDYQITFWNRAARDWHGRTGEDPYRVDVGRRFGLFEPDGVTPIPDADLPLRVVLRDNVAVTGRKMVIRRPTGEPRYLRANARPLHGSDGAVIGAVLAKVDVTTEVTRRRLIEQARMRLTRANAELERSNADLTNFAAAVSHDLVAPLAAVGGFLELLAGEGYPEAAAASAQVVRMREVIDGLLADALAARSRTGSGRDGTRR
;
A
#
# COMPACT_ATOMS: atom_id res chain seq x y z
N MET A 1 -26.73 2.20 31.84
CA MET A 1 -27.27 1.29 32.87
C MET A 1 -27.88 0.01 32.29
N GLU A 2 -29.07 -0.03 31.67
CA GLU A 2 -29.62 -1.33 31.18
C GLU A 2 -28.96 -1.83 29.86
N ARG A 3 -28.49 -0.92 29.00
CA ARG A 3 -27.81 -1.24 27.73
C ARG A 3 -26.36 -1.74 27.89
N GLU A 4 -25.65 -1.30 28.94
CA GLU A 4 -24.31 -1.81 29.29
C GLU A 4 -24.43 -3.19 29.96
N ARG A 5 -25.50 -3.41 30.72
CA ARG A 5 -25.81 -4.69 31.40
C ARG A 5 -26.14 -5.84 30.42
N LEU A 6 -26.75 -5.50 29.29
CA LEU A 6 -27.01 -6.42 28.18
C LEU A 6 -25.74 -6.86 27.45
N ALA A 7 -24.58 -6.21 27.66
CA ALA A 7 -23.34 -6.56 27.00
C ALA A 7 -22.47 -7.56 27.77
N ALA A 8 -22.58 -7.65 29.11
CA ALA A 8 -21.65 -8.46 29.92
C ALA A 8 -21.68 -9.97 29.62
N PRO A 9 -22.83 -10.64 29.40
CA PRO A 9 -22.86 -12.04 28.93
C PRO A 9 -22.49 -12.19 27.44
N HIS A 10 -22.46 -11.08 26.68
CA HIS A 10 -22.03 -11.06 25.28
C HIS A 10 -20.53 -10.75 25.11
N GLU A 11 -19.88 -10.18 26.13
CA GLU A 11 -18.44 -9.90 26.16
C GLU A 11 -17.58 -11.13 26.49
N TYR A 12 -18.04 -12.00 27.40
CA TYR A 12 -17.47 -13.33 27.61
C TYR A 12 -18.10 -14.29 26.63
N ARG A 13 -17.43 -14.50 25.48
CA ARG A 13 -17.92 -15.48 24.51
C ARG A 13 -17.78 -16.87 25.12
N LEU A 14 -18.64 -17.82 24.72
CA LEU A 14 -18.40 -19.25 24.99
C LEU A 14 -16.99 -19.72 24.55
N GLY A 15 -16.38 -19.02 23.59
CA GLY A 15 -14.99 -19.22 23.18
C GLY A 15 -13.91 -18.77 24.18
N ASP A 16 -14.26 -17.96 25.18
CA ASP A 16 -13.37 -17.55 26.29
C ASP A 16 -13.38 -18.55 27.45
N THR A 17 -14.13 -19.66 27.33
CA THR A 17 -14.20 -20.72 28.34
C THR A 17 -12.81 -21.35 28.57
N PRO A 18 -12.34 -21.46 29.81
CA PRO A 18 -11.11 -22.17 30.14
C PRO A 18 -11.13 -23.64 29.68
N PRO A 19 -9.97 -24.30 29.52
CA PRO A 19 -9.95 -25.70 29.14
C PRO A 19 -10.69 -26.54 30.19
N GLU A 20 -11.40 -27.56 29.73
CA GLU A 20 -12.21 -28.43 30.58
C GLU A 20 -11.38 -29.08 31.70
N SER A 21 -10.10 -29.36 31.47
CA SER A 21 -9.19 -29.93 32.47
C SER A 21 -8.95 -29.01 33.67
N GLU A 22 -8.81 -27.70 33.44
CA GLU A 22 -8.62 -26.69 34.49
C GLU A 22 -9.91 -26.51 35.29
N LEU A 23 -11.05 -26.37 34.60
CA LEU A 23 -12.36 -26.27 35.25
C LEU A 23 -12.69 -27.54 36.04
N SER A 24 -12.36 -28.72 35.51
CA SER A 24 -12.54 -30.01 36.18
C SER A 24 -11.76 -30.08 37.48
N ALA A 25 -10.52 -29.57 37.47
CA ALA A 25 -9.70 -29.53 38.68
C ALA A 25 -10.33 -28.66 39.76
N VAL A 26 -10.83 -27.48 39.40
CA VAL A 26 -11.54 -26.60 40.33
C VAL A 26 -12.80 -27.26 40.88
N LEU A 27 -13.58 -27.94 40.04
CA LEU A 27 -14.79 -28.65 40.47
C LEU A 27 -14.49 -29.79 41.45
N ARG A 28 -13.41 -30.56 41.22
CA ARG A 28 -12.97 -31.60 42.16
C ARG A 28 -12.61 -31.01 43.52
N ILE A 29 -11.87 -29.89 43.53
CA ILE A 29 -11.50 -29.21 44.78
C ILE A 29 -12.75 -28.68 45.49
N ALA A 30 -13.70 -28.08 44.75
CA ALA A 30 -14.96 -27.59 45.31
C ALA A 30 -15.78 -28.72 45.97
N ALA A 31 -15.90 -29.86 45.28
CA ALA A 31 -16.58 -31.05 45.79
C ALA A 31 -15.90 -31.58 47.06
N THR A 32 -14.56 -31.66 47.07
CA THR A 32 -13.78 -32.08 48.25
C THR A 32 -13.97 -31.14 49.43
N ILE A 33 -13.92 -29.82 49.23
CA ILE A 33 -14.13 -28.82 50.29
C ILE A 33 -15.52 -28.99 50.92
N ALA A 34 -16.54 -29.19 50.09
CA ALA A 34 -17.90 -29.38 50.56
C ALA A 34 -18.19 -30.80 51.08
N GLY A 35 -17.28 -31.77 50.88
CA GLY A 35 -17.48 -33.16 51.26
C GLY A 35 -18.61 -33.84 50.48
N VAL A 36 -18.80 -33.46 49.21
CA VAL A 36 -19.81 -34.03 48.29
C VAL A 36 -19.13 -34.58 47.04
N THR A 37 -19.88 -35.35 46.24
CA THR A 37 -19.40 -35.89 44.95
C THR A 37 -19.87 -35.08 43.75
N SER A 38 -20.77 -34.12 43.94
CA SER A 38 -21.38 -33.36 42.86
C SER A 38 -21.06 -31.87 42.92
N ALA A 39 -20.54 -31.34 41.81
CA ALA A 39 -20.28 -29.93 41.59
C ALA A 39 -20.59 -29.55 40.14
N SER A 40 -20.93 -28.30 39.90
CA SER A 40 -21.16 -27.78 38.54
C SER A 40 -20.76 -26.33 38.42
N LEU A 41 -20.29 -25.96 37.24
CA LEU A 41 -20.09 -24.58 36.84
C LEU A 41 -21.16 -24.20 35.83
N ASN A 42 -21.92 -23.15 36.13
CA ASN A 42 -23.00 -22.68 35.29
C ASN A 42 -22.79 -21.21 34.95
N LEU A 43 -22.81 -20.87 33.66
CA LEU A 43 -23.00 -19.49 33.20
C LEU A 43 -24.47 -19.23 32.98
N ILE A 44 -24.93 -18.03 33.30
CA ILE A 44 -26.35 -17.68 33.23
C ILE A 44 -26.49 -16.42 32.38
N ASP A 45 -27.23 -16.51 31.28
CA ASP A 45 -27.59 -15.36 30.46
C ASP A 45 -29.09 -15.02 30.62
N GLU A 46 -29.58 -14.04 29.87
CA GLU A 46 -30.96 -13.57 29.96
C GLU A 46 -32.03 -14.62 29.61
N ARG A 47 -31.69 -15.67 28.86
CA ARG A 47 -32.65 -16.62 28.30
C ARG A 47 -32.40 -18.06 28.72
N ARG A 48 -31.19 -18.41 29.13
CA ARG A 48 -30.70 -19.78 29.31
C ARG A 48 -29.63 -19.85 30.40
N GLN A 49 -29.50 -21.06 30.94
CA GLN A 49 -28.33 -21.46 31.71
C GLN A 49 -27.47 -22.36 30.83
N TYR A 50 -26.18 -22.05 30.78
CA TYR A 50 -25.17 -22.87 30.13
C TYR A 50 -24.36 -23.57 31.22
N ARG A 51 -24.59 -24.88 31.36
CA ARG A 51 -23.75 -25.71 32.22
C ARG A 51 -22.44 -25.99 31.47
N LEU A 52 -21.36 -25.32 31.90
CA LEU A 52 -20.06 -25.46 31.24
C LEU A 52 -19.39 -26.79 31.57
N ILE A 53 -19.47 -27.20 32.84
CA ILE A 53 -18.87 -28.44 33.31
C ILE A 53 -19.57 -28.96 34.55
N ARG A 54 -19.49 -30.28 34.74
CA ARG A 54 -20.03 -31.00 35.90
C ARG A 54 -19.04 -32.05 36.39
N LEU A 55 -19.06 -32.28 37.70
CA LEU A 55 -18.48 -33.43 38.37
C LEU A 55 -19.61 -34.26 38.99
N GLY A 56 -19.55 -35.59 38.82
CA GLY A 56 -20.51 -36.55 39.36
C GLY A 56 -21.75 -36.78 38.50
N GLU A 57 -22.47 -37.86 38.80
CA GLU A 57 -23.79 -38.13 38.21
C GLU A 57 -24.80 -37.20 38.85
N ALA A 58 -25.23 -36.18 38.12
CA ALA A 58 -26.50 -35.57 38.43
C ALA A 58 -27.30 -35.31 37.14
N PRO A 59 -28.63 -35.14 37.25
CA PRO A 59 -29.54 -35.22 36.11
C PRO A 59 -29.46 -34.04 35.12
N VAL A 60 -30.05 -34.31 33.95
CA VAL A 60 -30.47 -33.53 32.76
C VAL A 60 -30.27 -32.00 32.80
N ASP A 61 -30.02 -31.39 31.63
CA ASP A 61 -30.17 -29.93 31.48
C ASP A 61 -31.59 -29.48 31.83
N CYS A 62 -31.70 -28.40 32.59
CA CYS A 62 -32.99 -27.85 33.04
C CYS A 62 -33.23 -26.48 32.43
N SER A 63 -34.51 -26.13 32.27
CA SER A 63 -34.89 -24.78 31.87
C SER A 63 -34.47 -23.77 32.96
N ARG A 64 -34.26 -22.50 32.59
CA ARG A 64 -33.88 -21.45 33.56
C ARG A 64 -34.88 -21.30 34.73
N PRO A 65 -36.22 -21.35 34.52
CA PRO A 65 -37.20 -21.36 35.61
C PRO A 65 -37.01 -22.49 36.63
N ASP A 66 -36.53 -23.64 36.18
CA ASP A 66 -36.33 -24.82 37.03
C ASP A 66 -34.95 -24.85 37.71
N SER A 67 -34.07 -23.88 37.41
CA SER A 67 -32.70 -23.88 37.92
C SER A 67 -32.59 -23.27 39.32
N MET A 68 -32.04 -24.05 40.26
CA MET A 68 -31.68 -23.53 41.59
C MET A 68 -30.63 -22.42 41.55
N CYS A 69 -29.65 -22.51 40.64
CA CYS A 69 -28.60 -21.50 40.51
C CYS A 69 -29.17 -20.18 39.95
N ALA A 70 -30.18 -20.23 39.06
CA ALA A 70 -30.78 -19.04 38.46
C ALA A 70 -31.67 -18.21 39.42
N ILE A 71 -32.11 -18.78 40.54
CA ILE A 71 -33.00 -18.08 41.50
C ILE A 71 -32.26 -16.95 42.22
N GLN A 72 -30.99 -17.15 42.58
CA GLN A 72 -30.23 -16.20 43.39
C GLN A 72 -28.90 -15.75 42.77
N PHE A 73 -28.55 -16.11 41.52
CA PHE A 73 -27.25 -15.72 40.94
C PHE A 73 -27.01 -14.21 40.83
N LYS A 74 -28.08 -13.40 40.83
CA LYS A 74 -27.98 -11.94 40.82
C LYS A 74 -27.58 -11.36 42.18
N SER A 75 -27.69 -12.16 43.24
CA SER A 75 -27.11 -11.83 44.53
C SER A 75 -25.60 -12.02 44.43
N ASP A 76 -24.83 -11.03 44.88
CA ASP A 76 -23.39 -11.16 45.10
C ASP A 76 -23.06 -12.03 46.33
N ALA A 77 -24.09 -12.46 47.07
CA ALA A 77 -23.95 -13.28 48.26
C ALA A 77 -23.80 -14.77 47.93
N PHE A 78 -22.96 -15.43 48.72
CA PHE A 78 -22.87 -16.89 48.78
C PHE A 78 -24.19 -17.49 49.28
N VAL A 79 -24.72 -18.47 48.56
CA VAL A 79 -25.95 -19.18 48.93
C VAL A 79 -25.58 -20.48 49.63
N HIS A 80 -26.15 -20.71 50.81
CA HIS A 80 -25.96 -21.95 51.58
C HIS A 80 -27.30 -22.48 52.07
N VAL A 81 -27.68 -23.66 51.60
CA VAL A 81 -28.94 -24.34 51.92
C VAL A 81 -28.61 -25.70 52.51
N ARG A 82 -28.80 -25.83 53.82
CA ARG A 82 -28.51 -27.06 54.57
C ARG A 82 -29.42 -28.21 54.14
N ASP A 83 -30.73 -27.94 54.08
CA ASP A 83 -31.76 -28.88 53.66
C ASP A 83 -32.82 -28.15 52.84
N ALA A 84 -32.80 -28.35 51.53
CA ALA A 84 -33.65 -27.66 50.57
C ALA A 84 -35.13 -28.02 50.73
N ARG A 85 -35.49 -29.11 51.45
CA ARG A 85 -36.89 -29.48 51.71
C ARG A 85 -37.62 -28.53 52.63
N VAL A 86 -36.88 -27.84 53.50
CA VAL A 86 -37.42 -26.91 54.50
C VAL A 86 -37.05 -25.46 54.20
N ASP A 87 -36.30 -25.23 53.13
CA ASP A 87 -35.93 -23.89 52.69
C ASP A 87 -37.09 -23.24 51.93
N PRO A 88 -37.62 -22.08 52.38
CA PRO A 88 -38.80 -21.46 51.77
C PRO A 88 -38.63 -21.13 50.27
N ILE A 89 -37.39 -20.91 49.82
CA ILE A 89 -37.06 -20.51 48.45
C ILE A 89 -36.95 -21.74 47.56
N TYR A 90 -36.39 -22.84 48.09
CA TYR A 90 -36.04 -24.02 47.29
C TYR A 90 -36.96 -25.23 47.46
N GLN A 91 -37.82 -25.29 48.49
CA GLN A 91 -38.68 -26.45 48.78
C GLN A 91 -39.58 -26.89 47.62
N ASN A 92 -40.03 -25.94 46.80
CA ASN A 92 -40.90 -26.19 45.65
C ASN A 92 -40.13 -26.42 44.34
N SER A 93 -38.79 -26.40 44.38
CA SER A 93 -37.96 -26.63 43.21
C SER A 93 -38.13 -28.06 42.69
N PRO A 94 -38.23 -28.29 41.36
CA PRO A 94 -38.25 -29.63 40.77
C PRO A 94 -37.07 -30.52 41.19
N TRP A 95 -35.95 -29.90 41.58
CA TRP A 95 -34.75 -30.58 42.09
C TRP A 95 -34.89 -31.12 43.51
N VAL A 96 -35.89 -30.66 44.26
CA VAL A 96 -36.15 -31.04 45.66
C VAL A 96 -37.35 -31.97 45.75
N THR A 97 -38.40 -31.68 44.95
CA THR A 97 -39.67 -32.43 44.92
C THR A 97 -39.58 -33.81 44.29
N GLY A 98 -38.44 -34.16 43.66
CA GLY A 98 -38.24 -35.46 43.02
C GLY A 98 -38.52 -35.49 41.52
N VAL A 99 -38.93 -34.38 40.91
CA VAL A 99 -39.25 -34.30 39.47
C VAL A 99 -37.99 -34.35 38.61
N LEU A 100 -36.97 -33.55 38.96
CA LEU A 100 -35.68 -33.52 38.27
C LEU A 100 -34.56 -34.19 39.08
N GLY A 101 -34.71 -34.30 40.40
CA GLY A 101 -33.70 -34.90 41.28
C GLY A 101 -34.16 -34.92 42.74
N ARG A 102 -33.32 -35.47 43.63
CA ARG A 102 -33.59 -35.60 45.08
C ARG A 102 -32.60 -34.80 45.91
N LEU A 103 -32.34 -33.56 45.48
CA LEU A 103 -31.36 -32.68 46.08
C LEU A 103 -31.82 -32.24 47.48
N ARG A 104 -30.89 -32.28 48.44
CA ARG A 104 -31.11 -31.86 49.84
C ARG A 104 -30.15 -30.77 50.24
N PHE A 105 -28.86 -30.96 49.96
CA PHE A 105 -27.85 -29.94 50.23
C PHE A 105 -27.54 -29.16 48.95
N TYR A 106 -27.48 -27.83 49.05
CA TYR A 106 -27.09 -26.94 47.96
C TYR A 106 -26.27 -25.77 48.48
N ALA A 107 -25.14 -25.49 47.84
CA ALA A 107 -24.40 -24.26 48.05
C ALA A 107 -23.91 -23.69 46.72
N SER A 108 -23.86 -22.36 46.63
CA SER A 108 -23.53 -21.66 45.39
C SER A 108 -22.70 -20.41 45.67
N ALA A 109 -21.55 -20.32 45.02
CA ALA A 109 -20.73 -19.12 45.00
C ALA A 109 -20.94 -18.37 43.66
N PRO A 110 -21.34 -17.09 43.67
CA PRO A 110 -21.51 -16.33 42.44
C PRO A 110 -20.15 -16.04 41.77
N LEU A 111 -20.13 -16.11 40.44
CA LEU A 111 -18.98 -15.74 39.60
C LEU A 111 -19.14 -14.26 39.23
N VAL A 112 -18.51 -13.37 39.97
CA VAL A 112 -18.65 -11.92 39.80
C VAL A 112 -17.39 -11.35 39.16
N THR A 113 -17.53 -10.62 38.05
CA THR A 113 -16.39 -9.93 37.41
C THR A 113 -15.89 -8.76 38.26
N PRO A 114 -14.67 -8.26 38.02
CA PRO A 114 -14.16 -7.06 38.70
C PRO A 114 -15.08 -5.83 38.56
N GLU A 115 -15.87 -5.75 37.49
CA GLU A 115 -16.85 -4.68 37.24
C GLU A 115 -18.19 -4.90 37.95
N GLY A 116 -18.33 -5.97 38.75
CA GLY A 116 -19.53 -6.26 39.54
C GLY A 116 -20.61 -7.04 38.80
N HIS A 117 -20.31 -7.63 37.65
CA HIS A 117 -21.30 -8.40 36.88
C HIS A 117 -21.27 -9.89 37.26
N ALA A 118 -22.42 -10.45 37.62
CA ALA A 118 -22.55 -11.89 37.83
C ALA A 118 -22.64 -12.65 36.49
N LEU A 119 -21.61 -13.42 36.15
CA LEU A 119 -21.56 -14.26 34.95
C LEU A 119 -22.25 -15.62 35.14
N GLY A 120 -22.36 -16.07 36.38
CA GLY A 120 -22.79 -17.42 36.69
C GLY A 120 -22.52 -17.82 38.14
N THR A 121 -22.40 -19.12 38.37
CA THR A 121 -22.27 -19.70 39.72
C THR A 121 -21.43 -20.98 39.72
N LEU A 122 -20.59 -21.15 40.75
CA LEU A 122 -20.02 -22.42 41.16
C LEU A 122 -20.96 -23.08 42.18
N CYS A 123 -21.69 -24.12 41.75
CA CYS A 123 -22.68 -24.81 42.58
C CYS A 123 -22.14 -26.18 43.05
N VAL A 124 -22.25 -26.48 44.34
CA VAL A 124 -22.00 -27.82 44.94
C VAL A 124 -23.28 -28.32 45.59
N PHE A 125 -23.56 -29.62 45.49
CA PHE A 125 -24.85 -30.16 45.95
C PHE A 125 -24.78 -31.66 46.26
N GLY A 126 -25.81 -32.17 46.96
CA GLY A 126 -25.92 -33.59 47.31
C GLY A 126 -27.32 -33.99 47.80
N GLU A 127 -27.53 -35.31 47.93
CA GLU A 127 -28.81 -35.91 48.35
C GLU A 127 -28.97 -36.04 49.88
N GLU A 128 -27.97 -35.64 50.66
CA GLU A 128 -28.01 -35.63 52.11
C GLU A 128 -27.89 -34.20 52.66
N PRO A 129 -28.63 -33.83 53.72
CA PRO A 129 -28.47 -32.53 54.36
C PRO A 129 -27.05 -32.31 54.88
N ARG A 130 -26.53 -31.09 54.73
CA ARG A 130 -25.15 -30.78 55.12
C ARG A 130 -24.98 -29.33 55.50
N GLU A 131 -24.17 -29.09 56.53
CA GLU A 131 -23.82 -27.74 57.00
C GLU A 131 -22.38 -27.41 56.61
N LEU A 132 -22.16 -26.32 55.87
CA LEU A 132 -20.83 -25.79 55.58
C LEU A 132 -20.34 -24.83 56.66
N THR A 133 -19.12 -25.05 57.13
CA THR A 133 -18.42 -24.11 58.00
C THR A 133 -18.16 -22.77 57.30
N ALA A 134 -17.92 -21.70 58.08
CA ALA A 134 -17.51 -20.41 57.53
C ALA A 134 -16.24 -20.52 56.68
N ALA A 135 -15.28 -21.35 57.09
CA ALA A 135 -14.06 -21.61 56.34
C ALA A 135 -14.34 -22.28 54.98
N GLN A 136 -15.22 -23.29 54.92
CA GLN A 136 -15.59 -23.94 53.66
C GLN A 136 -16.29 -22.97 52.69
N ARG A 137 -17.19 -22.12 53.20
CA ARG A 137 -17.87 -21.09 52.40
C ARG A 137 -16.88 -20.07 51.83
N ALA A 138 -15.93 -19.61 52.64
CA ALA A 138 -14.86 -18.73 52.17
C ALA A 138 -14.01 -19.40 51.08
N ARG A 139 -13.62 -20.66 51.25
CA ARG A 139 -12.83 -21.40 50.24
C ARG A 139 -13.57 -21.60 48.92
N LEU A 140 -14.87 -21.89 48.96
CA LEU A 140 -15.68 -21.98 47.74
C LEU A 140 -15.81 -20.61 47.03
N THR A 141 -15.85 -19.53 47.79
CA THR A 141 -15.81 -18.15 47.26
C THR A 141 -14.46 -17.84 46.63
N ASP A 142 -13.34 -18.25 47.26
CA ASP A 142 -12.00 -18.13 46.67
C ASP A 142 -11.92 -18.88 45.32
N LEU A 143 -12.50 -20.08 45.23
CA LEU A 143 -12.55 -20.85 43.98
C LEU A 143 -13.36 -20.13 42.90
N ALA A 144 -14.48 -19.51 43.23
CA ALA A 144 -15.24 -18.68 42.29
C ALA A 144 -14.39 -17.52 41.73
N GLY A 145 -13.61 -16.86 42.59
CA GLY A 145 -12.65 -15.84 42.17
C GLY A 145 -11.54 -16.38 41.26
N ILE A 146 -11.02 -17.58 41.55
CA ILE A 146 -10.03 -18.26 40.68
C ILE A 146 -10.61 -18.55 39.29
N ILE A 147 -11.87 -18.99 39.22
CA ILE A 147 -12.56 -19.22 37.96
C ILE A 147 -12.67 -17.92 37.16
N ILE A 148 -13.12 -16.82 37.77
CA ILE A 148 -13.16 -15.50 37.11
C ILE A 148 -11.79 -15.11 36.57
N GLY A 149 -10.73 -15.27 37.37
CA GLY A 149 -9.36 -15.02 36.90
C GLY A 149 -8.92 -15.89 35.73
N LEU A 150 -9.43 -17.12 35.58
CA LEU A 150 -9.18 -17.97 34.40
C LEU A 150 -9.88 -17.42 33.15
N PHE A 151 -11.13 -16.99 33.28
CA PHE A 151 -11.87 -16.35 32.19
C PHE A 151 -11.19 -15.04 31.75
N ASP A 152 -10.77 -14.19 32.68
CA ASP A 152 -10.09 -12.92 32.39
C ASP A 152 -8.76 -13.12 31.67
N ARG A 153 -7.95 -14.09 32.11
CA ARG A 153 -6.70 -14.44 31.43
C ARG A 153 -6.93 -14.87 29.99
N ARG A 154 -7.95 -15.69 29.74
CA ARG A 154 -8.29 -16.14 28.38
C ARG A 154 -8.77 -14.99 27.50
N ARG A 155 -9.67 -14.15 28.03
CA ARG A 155 -10.15 -12.95 27.33
C ARG A 155 -8.99 -12.03 26.95
N ALA A 156 -8.09 -11.73 27.89
CA ALA A 156 -6.92 -10.90 27.66
C ALA A 156 -5.99 -11.49 26.59
N ALA A 157 -5.73 -12.80 26.64
CA ALA A 157 -4.93 -13.50 25.64
C ALA A 157 -5.55 -13.43 24.24
N ARG A 158 -6.87 -13.61 24.12
CA ARG A 158 -7.59 -13.48 22.84
C ARG A 158 -7.50 -12.06 22.28
N LEU A 159 -7.81 -11.05 23.10
CA LEU A 159 -7.76 -9.64 22.66
C LEU A 159 -6.35 -9.23 22.21
N THR A 160 -5.32 -9.69 22.93
CA THR A 160 -3.92 -9.46 22.55
C THR A 160 -3.58 -10.12 21.21
N SER A 161 -4.06 -11.35 21.00
CA SER A 161 -3.88 -12.08 19.73
C SER A 161 -4.60 -11.41 18.57
N GLU A 162 -5.85 -10.95 18.77
CA GLU A 162 -6.63 -10.23 17.75
C GLU A 162 -5.93 -8.94 17.32
N LEU A 163 -5.46 -8.13 18.28
CA LEU A 163 -4.71 -6.91 18.01
C LEU A 163 -3.38 -7.19 17.28
N ALA A 164 -2.69 -8.28 17.65
CA ALA A 164 -1.46 -8.69 16.97
C ALA A 164 -1.72 -9.06 15.50
N VAL A 165 -2.79 -9.80 15.22
CA VAL A 165 -3.20 -10.17 13.86
C VAL A 165 -3.57 -8.92 13.05
N GLU A 166 -4.31 -7.98 13.62
CA GLU A 166 -4.67 -6.73 12.95
C GLU A 166 -3.43 -5.88 12.63
N THR A 167 -2.52 -5.73 13.60
CA THR A 167 -1.27 -5.01 13.43
C THR A 167 -0.42 -5.65 12.33
N GLN A 168 -0.30 -6.98 12.33
CA GLN A 168 0.41 -7.72 11.31
C GLN A 168 -0.23 -7.54 9.93
N ARG A 169 -1.57 -7.58 9.84
CA ARG A 169 -2.31 -7.36 8.59
C ARG A 169 -2.06 -5.96 8.04
N LYS A 170 -2.08 -4.93 8.90
CA LYS A 170 -1.80 -3.54 8.52
C LYS A 170 -0.35 -3.37 8.05
N GLN A 171 0.60 -4.02 8.72
CA GLN A 171 2.01 -3.99 8.32
C GLN A 171 2.21 -4.69 6.96
N GLN A 172 1.63 -5.88 6.78
CA GLN A 172 1.68 -6.61 5.50
C GLN A 172 1.05 -5.81 4.37
N TRP A 173 -0.11 -5.20 4.60
CA TRP A 173 -0.76 -4.33 3.62
C TRP A 173 0.15 -3.17 3.19
N THR A 174 0.76 -2.47 4.16
CA THR A 174 1.68 -1.36 3.88
C THR A 174 2.89 -1.82 3.07
N ASN A 175 3.49 -2.96 3.45
CA ASN A 175 4.62 -3.53 2.71
C ASN A 175 4.19 -3.90 1.28
N MET A 176 3.04 -4.56 1.10
CA MET A 176 2.51 -4.90 -0.23
C MET A 176 2.23 -3.67 -1.10
N LEU A 177 1.70 -2.58 -0.53
CA LEU A 177 1.51 -1.33 -1.25
C LEU A 177 2.84 -0.78 -1.78
N LEU A 178 3.90 -0.79 -0.98
CA LEU A 178 5.21 -0.29 -1.41
C LEU A 178 5.87 -1.20 -2.46
N GLU A 179 5.62 -2.51 -2.41
CA GLU A 179 6.14 -3.51 -3.35
C GLU A 179 5.52 -3.42 -4.76
N THR A 180 4.31 -2.86 -4.87
CA THR A 180 3.64 -2.65 -6.17
C THR A 180 4.05 -1.35 -6.87
N ILE A 181 4.72 -0.42 -6.18
CA ILE A 181 5.15 0.86 -6.76
C ILE A 181 6.32 0.66 -7.75
N ASP A 182 6.16 1.16 -8.98
CA ASP A 182 7.20 1.15 -10.03
C ASP A 182 8.26 2.25 -9.89
N ALA A 183 8.30 2.92 -8.74
CA ALA A 183 9.38 3.80 -8.31
C ALA A 183 10.24 3.07 -7.27
N ALA A 184 11.55 3.20 -7.36
CA ALA A 184 12.46 2.64 -6.35
C ALA A 184 12.37 3.44 -5.06
N VAL A 185 11.85 2.81 -4.00
CA VAL A 185 11.74 3.38 -2.65
C VAL A 185 12.74 2.70 -1.73
N ILE A 186 13.54 3.51 -1.03
CA ILE A 186 14.56 3.09 -0.08
C ILE A 186 14.40 3.94 1.18
N ALA A 187 14.41 3.36 2.37
CA ALA A 187 14.38 4.11 3.63
C ALA A 187 15.52 3.69 4.56
N CYS A 188 16.05 4.62 5.34
CA CYS A 188 17.07 4.37 6.34
C CYS A 188 16.72 5.00 7.68
N ASP A 189 17.31 4.48 8.75
CA ASP A 189 17.23 5.07 10.09
C ASP A 189 18.24 6.23 10.27
N GLU A 190 18.29 6.77 11.49
CA GLU A 190 19.20 7.85 11.91
C GLU A 190 20.68 7.49 11.83
N ASP A 191 21.04 6.20 11.91
CA ASP A 191 22.40 5.69 11.82
C ASP A 191 22.84 5.38 10.38
N TYR A 192 22.05 5.82 9.39
CA TYR A 192 22.22 5.54 7.97
C TYR A 192 22.12 4.03 7.63
N GLN A 193 21.48 3.21 8.47
CA GLN A 193 21.21 1.82 8.13
C GLN A 193 19.98 1.73 7.26
N ILE A 194 20.08 1.00 6.16
CA ILE A 194 18.92 0.84 5.30
C ILE A 194 17.91 -0.13 5.95
N THR A 195 16.72 0.37 6.25
CA THR A 195 15.63 -0.37 6.89
C THR A 195 14.59 -0.87 5.90
N PHE A 196 14.55 -0.33 4.68
CA PHE A 196 13.57 -0.71 3.68
C PHE A 196 14.06 -0.58 2.23
N TRP A 197 13.69 -1.55 1.40
CA TRP A 197 13.76 -1.51 -0.07
C TRP A 197 12.47 -2.09 -0.63
N ASN A 198 11.90 -1.50 -1.66
CA ASN A 198 10.85 -2.19 -2.44
C ASN A 198 11.42 -2.96 -3.64
N ARG A 199 10.56 -3.71 -4.35
CA ARG A 199 10.88 -4.47 -5.57
C ARG A 199 11.64 -3.63 -6.59
N ALA A 200 11.11 -2.47 -6.98
CA ALA A 200 11.75 -1.61 -7.98
C ALA A 200 13.16 -1.18 -7.55
N ALA A 201 13.38 -0.86 -6.27
CA ALA A 201 14.71 -0.54 -5.76
C ALA A 201 15.67 -1.72 -5.87
N ARG A 202 15.23 -2.94 -5.50
CA ARG A 202 16.05 -4.16 -5.60
C ARG A 202 16.40 -4.46 -7.06
N ASP A 203 15.41 -4.40 -7.94
CA ASP A 203 15.56 -4.66 -9.38
C ASP A 203 16.54 -3.69 -10.05
N TRP A 204 16.44 -2.39 -9.75
CA TRP A 204 17.27 -1.37 -10.40
C TRP A 204 18.73 -1.47 -9.98
N HIS A 205 18.98 -1.79 -8.71
CA HIS A 205 20.32 -1.97 -8.17
C HIS A 205 20.88 -3.38 -8.36
N GLY A 206 20.11 -4.29 -8.98
CA GLY A 206 20.56 -5.66 -9.28
C GLY A 206 20.76 -6.52 -8.03
N ARG A 207 19.92 -6.34 -7.00
CA ARG A 207 20.03 -7.05 -5.73
C ARG A 207 19.00 -8.17 -5.62
N THR A 208 19.48 -9.35 -5.26
CA THR A 208 18.69 -10.52 -4.88
C THR A 208 19.01 -10.85 -3.42
N GLY A 209 18.47 -10.10 -2.46
CA GLY A 209 18.62 -10.39 -1.02
C GLY A 209 18.46 -9.19 -0.07
N GLU A 210 18.10 -9.50 1.18
CA GLU A 210 18.06 -8.58 2.34
C GLU A 210 19.45 -8.55 3.01
N ASP A 211 20.41 -7.86 2.41
CA ASP A 211 21.74 -7.74 3.03
C ASP A 211 21.91 -6.31 3.61
N PRO A 212 21.88 -6.16 4.94
CA PRO A 212 21.92 -4.87 5.63
C PRO A 212 23.34 -4.29 5.56
N TYR A 213 23.47 -3.10 4.98
CA TYR A 213 24.74 -2.38 4.95
C TYR A 213 24.60 -0.98 5.56
N ARG A 214 25.64 -0.56 6.27
CA ARG A 214 26.01 0.85 6.44
C ARG A 214 26.25 1.45 5.06
N VAL A 215 25.72 2.64 4.84
CA VAL A 215 25.80 3.43 3.60
C VAL A 215 27.26 3.75 3.24
N ASP A 216 27.92 2.86 2.49
CA ASP A 216 29.14 3.12 1.71
C ASP A 216 28.81 2.79 0.23
N VAL A 217 28.30 3.79 -0.51
CA VAL A 217 27.24 3.55 -1.54
C VAL A 217 27.56 4.09 -2.94
N GLY A 218 28.42 5.09 -3.11
CA GLY A 218 28.59 5.75 -4.41
C GLY A 218 29.13 4.79 -5.48
N ARG A 219 30.26 4.13 -5.19
CA ARG A 219 30.96 3.27 -6.16
C ARG A 219 30.37 1.87 -6.26
N ARG A 220 29.79 1.34 -5.18
CA ARG A 220 29.25 -0.03 -5.10
C ARG A 220 27.88 -0.20 -5.76
N PHE A 221 27.07 0.86 -5.80
CA PHE A 221 25.74 0.85 -6.41
C PHE A 221 25.69 1.48 -7.82
N GLY A 222 26.88 1.82 -8.37
CA GLY A 222 26.99 2.41 -9.70
C GLY A 222 26.18 3.69 -9.83
N LEU A 223 26.25 4.56 -8.82
CA LEU A 223 25.55 5.84 -8.80
C LEU A 223 26.44 6.93 -9.41
N PHE A 224 25.95 7.52 -10.50
CA PHE A 224 26.65 8.55 -11.26
C PHE A 224 25.82 9.82 -11.34
N GLU A 225 26.51 10.94 -11.53
CA GLU A 225 25.93 12.23 -11.90
C GLU A 225 25.15 12.12 -13.23
N PRO A 226 24.37 13.14 -13.63
CA PRO A 226 23.58 13.13 -14.86
C PRO A 226 24.37 12.88 -16.16
N ASP A 227 25.70 13.07 -16.11
CA ASP A 227 26.63 12.76 -17.20
C ASP A 227 26.80 11.24 -17.43
N GLY A 228 26.44 10.41 -16.45
CA GLY A 228 26.59 8.96 -16.48
C GLY A 228 28.04 8.46 -16.35
N VAL A 229 28.98 9.34 -15.99
CA VAL A 229 30.43 9.05 -15.92
C VAL A 229 31.00 9.36 -14.55
N THR A 230 30.62 10.50 -13.95
CA THR A 230 31.17 10.98 -12.68
C THR A 230 30.45 10.29 -11.52
N PRO A 231 31.14 9.52 -10.65
CA PRO A 231 30.50 8.89 -9.49
C PRO A 231 30.01 9.96 -8.50
N ILE A 232 28.82 9.74 -7.92
CA ILE A 232 28.32 10.63 -6.85
C ILE A 232 29.11 10.34 -5.56
N PRO A 233 29.75 11.34 -4.93
CA PRO A 233 30.40 11.16 -3.63
C PRO A 233 29.41 10.75 -2.56
N ASP A 234 29.86 9.93 -1.61
CA ASP A 234 28.97 9.43 -0.57
C ASP A 234 28.29 10.54 0.22
N ALA A 235 29.01 11.60 0.57
CA ALA A 235 28.48 12.77 1.29
C ALA A 235 27.34 13.50 0.55
N ASP A 236 27.25 13.35 -0.77
CA ASP A 236 26.27 14.01 -1.65
C ASP A 236 25.10 13.10 -2.02
N LEU A 237 25.08 11.87 -1.50
CA LEU A 237 23.95 10.97 -1.67
C LEU A 237 22.70 11.58 -1.02
N PRO A 238 21.53 11.55 -1.68
CA PRO A 238 20.33 12.22 -1.17
C PRO A 238 19.95 11.86 0.26
N LEU A 239 20.07 10.58 0.65
CA LEU A 239 19.78 10.13 2.01
C LEU A 239 20.75 10.74 3.03
N ARG A 240 22.03 10.90 2.67
CA ARG A 240 23.03 11.51 3.58
C ARG A 240 22.82 13.00 3.74
N VAL A 241 22.56 13.70 2.65
CA VAL A 241 22.24 15.13 2.65
C VAL A 241 21.01 15.39 3.52
N VAL A 242 19.94 14.63 3.33
CA VAL A 242 18.70 14.78 4.11
C VAL A 242 18.92 14.54 5.59
N LEU A 243 19.61 13.47 5.99
CA LEU A 243 19.84 13.17 7.40
C LEU A 243 20.80 14.16 8.08
N ARG A 244 21.85 14.59 7.37
CA ARG A 244 22.84 15.53 7.92
C ARG A 244 22.26 16.94 8.05
N ASP A 245 21.58 17.42 7.00
CA ASP A 245 21.19 18.82 6.89
C ASP A 245 19.72 19.06 7.27
N ASN A 246 18.93 17.99 7.45
CA ASN A 246 17.47 18.02 7.64
C ASN A 246 16.73 18.80 6.53
N VAL A 247 17.27 18.79 5.31
CA VAL A 247 16.68 19.46 4.13
C VAL A 247 16.28 18.44 3.08
N ALA A 248 15.04 18.51 2.62
CA ALA A 248 14.53 17.65 1.56
C ALA A 248 15.27 17.88 0.23
N VAL A 249 15.71 16.81 -0.42
CA VAL A 249 16.29 16.85 -1.76
C VAL A 249 15.18 16.55 -2.77
N THR A 250 14.94 17.44 -3.73
CA THR A 250 13.88 17.26 -4.73
C THR A 250 14.44 17.36 -6.14
N GLY A 251 14.03 16.43 -7.02
CA GLY A 251 14.30 16.48 -8.45
C GLY A 251 15.76 16.22 -8.83
N ARG A 252 16.59 15.67 -7.94
CA ARG A 252 18.00 15.36 -8.24
C ARG A 252 18.08 14.32 -9.34
N LYS A 253 18.75 14.67 -10.45
CA LYS A 253 18.99 13.76 -11.56
C LYS A 253 20.22 12.92 -11.24
N MET A 254 20.16 11.64 -11.55
CA MET A 254 21.28 10.71 -11.36
C MET A 254 21.16 9.55 -12.35
N VAL A 255 22.23 8.79 -12.52
CA VAL A 255 22.26 7.62 -13.39
C VAL A 255 22.68 6.40 -12.57
N ILE A 256 21.94 5.30 -12.73
CA ILE A 256 22.42 3.99 -12.29
C ILE A 256 23.06 3.29 -13.48
N ARG A 257 24.30 2.84 -13.32
CA ARG A 257 25.00 1.99 -14.29
C ARG A 257 25.45 0.70 -13.64
N ARG A 258 24.90 -0.41 -14.11
CA ARG A 258 25.33 -1.75 -13.72
C ARG A 258 26.54 -2.20 -14.56
N PRO A 259 27.38 -3.13 -14.06
CA PRO A 259 28.47 -3.70 -14.85
C PRO A 259 28.00 -4.34 -16.16
N THR A 260 26.80 -4.94 -16.13
CA THR A 260 26.10 -5.48 -17.30
C THR A 260 24.68 -4.91 -17.37
N GLY A 261 24.42 -4.04 -18.34
CA GLY A 261 23.09 -3.45 -18.59
C GLY A 261 23.14 -2.00 -19.08
N GLU A 262 22.03 -1.56 -19.67
CA GLU A 262 21.86 -0.18 -20.11
C GLU A 262 21.79 0.80 -18.92
N PRO A 263 22.30 2.04 -19.07
CA PRO A 263 22.20 3.05 -18.04
C PRO A 263 20.74 3.47 -17.82
N ARG A 264 20.33 3.56 -16.55
CA ARG A 264 19.02 4.07 -16.15
C ARG A 264 19.13 5.49 -15.65
N TYR A 265 18.39 6.40 -16.26
CA TYR A 265 18.31 7.79 -15.82
C TYR A 265 17.19 7.94 -14.80
N LEU A 266 17.52 8.50 -13.64
CA LEU A 266 16.60 8.59 -12.53
C LEU A 266 16.39 10.04 -12.11
N ARG A 267 15.18 10.31 -11.62
CA ARG A 267 14.87 11.51 -10.83
C ARG A 267 14.59 11.10 -9.39
N ALA A 268 15.41 11.59 -8.47
CA ALA A 268 15.40 11.24 -7.07
C ALA A 268 14.79 12.37 -6.21
N ASN A 269 13.96 11.97 -5.25
CA ASN A 269 13.47 12.81 -4.17
C ASN A 269 13.77 12.12 -2.84
N ALA A 270 14.34 12.83 -1.88
CA ALA A 270 14.57 12.33 -0.54
C ALA A 270 13.97 13.28 0.50
N ARG A 271 13.38 12.71 1.55
CA ARG A 271 12.74 13.45 2.65
C ARG A 271 13.07 12.84 4.01
N PRO A 272 13.22 13.66 5.06
CA PRO A 272 13.40 13.16 6.41
C PRO A 272 12.10 12.54 6.92
N LEU A 273 12.22 11.47 7.69
CA LEU A 273 11.13 10.87 8.45
C LEU A 273 11.18 11.42 9.86
N HIS A 274 10.05 11.93 10.34
CA HIS A 274 9.95 12.49 11.68
C HIS A 274 9.11 11.58 12.58
N GLY A 275 9.55 11.42 13.82
CA GLY A 275 8.78 10.80 14.88
C GLY A 275 7.62 11.68 15.34
N SER A 276 6.78 11.13 16.22
CA SER A 276 5.65 11.87 16.82
C SER A 276 6.08 13.03 17.71
N ASP A 277 7.34 13.04 18.15
CA ASP A 277 8.00 14.08 18.94
C ASP A 277 8.65 15.16 18.06
N GLY A 278 8.64 15.01 16.73
CA GLY A 278 9.28 15.92 15.78
C GLY A 278 10.78 15.66 15.59
N ALA A 279 11.37 14.65 16.22
CA ALA A 279 12.75 14.25 15.98
C ALA A 279 12.88 13.55 14.62
N VAL A 280 14.03 13.70 13.95
CA VAL A 280 14.33 12.96 12.72
C VAL A 280 14.71 11.53 13.09
N ILE A 281 13.89 10.56 12.69
CA ILE A 281 14.08 9.13 12.97
C ILE A 281 14.63 8.35 11.77
N GLY A 282 14.86 9.04 10.65
CA GLY A 282 15.32 8.42 9.42
C GLY A 282 15.10 9.28 8.18
N ALA A 283 15.28 8.69 7.01
CA ALA A 283 15.01 9.33 5.73
C ALA A 283 14.48 8.33 4.69
N VAL A 284 13.67 8.81 3.76
CA VAL A 284 13.15 8.04 2.63
C VAL A 284 13.60 8.66 1.33
N LEU A 285 14.03 7.82 0.38
CA LEU A 285 14.44 8.15 -0.97
C LEU A 285 13.53 7.42 -1.96
N ALA A 286 12.85 8.19 -2.80
CA ALA A 286 12.09 7.69 -3.94
C ALA A 286 12.78 8.10 -5.24
N LYS A 287 12.95 7.15 -6.16
CA LYS A 287 13.55 7.38 -7.48
C LYS A 287 12.57 6.92 -8.55
N VAL A 288 12.37 7.75 -9.55
CA VAL A 288 11.53 7.45 -10.72
C VAL A 288 12.43 7.25 -11.93
N ASP A 289 12.20 6.17 -12.68
CA ASP A 289 12.90 5.93 -13.95
C ASP A 289 12.37 6.92 -15.00
N VAL A 290 13.29 7.73 -15.52
CA VAL A 290 13.03 8.73 -16.57
C VAL A 290 13.84 8.41 -17.83
N THR A 291 14.36 7.20 -17.96
CA THR A 291 15.19 6.75 -19.10
C THR A 291 14.45 6.95 -20.41
N THR A 292 13.19 6.49 -20.52
CA THR A 292 12.39 6.65 -21.73
C THR A 292 12.18 8.12 -22.09
N GLU A 293 11.95 8.99 -21.11
CA GLU A 293 11.75 10.42 -21.33
C GLU A 293 13.05 11.12 -21.76
N VAL A 294 14.17 10.80 -21.13
CA VAL A 294 15.50 11.33 -21.47
C VAL A 294 15.90 10.89 -22.88
N THR A 295 15.74 9.60 -23.21
CA THR A 295 16.07 9.06 -24.54
C THR A 295 15.17 9.65 -25.62
N ARG A 296 13.86 9.76 -25.38
CA ARG A 296 12.92 10.41 -26.31
C ARG A 296 13.31 11.87 -26.56
N ARG A 297 13.60 12.62 -25.50
CA ARG A 297 14.00 14.03 -25.61
C ARG A 297 15.28 14.19 -26.43
N ARG A 298 16.29 13.33 -26.22
CA ARG A 298 17.54 13.33 -27.00
C ARG A 298 17.29 13.04 -28.48
N LEU A 299 16.44 12.06 -28.79
CA LEU A 299 16.09 11.73 -30.18
C LEU A 299 15.38 12.88 -30.89
N ILE A 300 14.43 13.54 -30.21
CA ILE A 300 13.72 14.72 -30.75
C ILE A 300 14.73 15.84 -31.03
N GLU A 301 15.64 16.12 -30.10
CA GLU A 301 16.63 17.18 -30.28
C GLU A 301 17.60 16.88 -31.44
N GLN A 302 18.02 15.63 -31.59
CA GLN A 302 18.83 15.20 -32.73
C GLN A 302 18.08 15.32 -34.07
N ALA A 303 16.80 14.92 -34.10
CA ALA A 303 15.97 15.07 -35.30
C ALA A 303 15.77 16.55 -35.65
N ARG A 304 15.55 17.42 -34.65
CA ARG A 304 15.44 18.87 -34.83
C ARG A 304 16.72 19.49 -35.39
N MET A 305 17.89 19.12 -34.86
CA MET A 305 19.17 19.59 -35.37
C MET A 305 19.41 19.14 -36.82
N ARG A 306 19.10 17.88 -37.16
CA ARG A 306 19.20 17.37 -38.54
C ARG A 306 18.28 18.12 -39.49
N LEU A 307 17.03 18.36 -39.08
CA LEU A 307 16.07 19.12 -39.88
C LEU A 307 16.54 20.57 -40.11
N THR A 308 17.09 21.20 -39.07
CA THR A 308 17.61 22.57 -39.16
C THR A 308 18.77 22.67 -40.16
N ARG A 309 19.70 21.70 -40.13
CA ARG A 309 20.82 21.64 -41.11
C ARG A 309 20.33 21.42 -42.53
N ALA A 310 19.44 20.44 -42.74
CA ALA A 310 18.88 20.15 -44.06
C ALA A 310 18.09 21.35 -44.63
N ASN A 311 17.37 22.08 -43.78
CA ASN A 311 16.65 23.29 -44.22
C ASN A 311 17.61 24.40 -44.65
N ALA A 312 18.69 24.63 -43.90
CA ALA A 312 19.72 25.62 -44.26
C ALA A 312 20.45 25.25 -45.57
N GLU A 313 20.76 23.96 -45.78
CA GLU A 313 21.33 23.47 -47.04
C GLU A 313 20.38 23.66 -48.22
N LEU A 314 19.08 23.38 -48.02
CA LEU A 314 18.07 23.59 -49.04
C LEU A 314 17.90 25.08 -49.38
N GLU A 315 17.90 25.95 -48.37
CA GLU A 315 17.84 27.41 -48.57
C GLU A 315 19.06 27.91 -49.36
N ARG A 316 20.26 27.43 -49.04
CA ARG A 316 21.47 27.76 -49.79
C ARG A 316 21.42 27.27 -51.24
N SER A 317 21.07 26.00 -51.45
CA SER A 317 20.94 25.41 -52.78
C SER A 317 19.90 26.17 -53.63
N ASN A 318 18.78 26.57 -53.03
CA ASN A 318 17.77 27.39 -53.68
C ASN A 318 18.29 28.78 -54.07
N ALA A 319 19.08 29.42 -53.21
CA ALA A 319 19.70 30.71 -53.52
C ALA A 319 20.71 30.58 -54.67
N ASP A 320 21.55 29.54 -54.65
CA ASP A 320 22.55 29.26 -55.70
C ASP A 320 21.86 29.01 -57.05
N LEU A 321 20.77 28.23 -57.08
CA LEU A 321 19.98 28.00 -58.29
C LEU A 321 19.34 29.29 -58.82
N THR A 322 18.85 30.15 -57.94
CA THR A 322 18.25 31.44 -58.33
C THR A 322 19.30 32.36 -58.95
N ASN A 323 20.48 32.43 -58.34
CA ASN A 323 21.60 33.21 -58.86
C ASN A 323 22.11 32.66 -60.19
N PHE A 324 22.22 31.33 -60.32
CA PHE A 324 22.61 30.67 -61.56
C PHE A 324 21.61 30.94 -62.68
N ALA A 325 20.31 30.77 -62.41
CA ALA A 325 19.26 31.05 -63.37
C ALA A 325 19.29 32.52 -63.84
N ALA A 326 19.47 33.47 -62.91
CA ALA A 326 19.60 34.88 -63.24
C ALA A 326 20.84 35.17 -64.11
N ALA A 327 21.99 34.58 -63.78
CA ALA A 327 23.23 34.75 -64.54
C ALA A 327 23.13 34.17 -65.96
N VAL A 328 22.66 32.92 -66.10
CA VAL A 328 22.48 32.27 -67.42
C VAL A 328 21.50 33.04 -68.29
N SER A 329 20.41 33.55 -67.69
CA SER A 329 19.44 34.37 -68.42
C SER A 329 20.09 35.65 -68.96
N HIS A 330 20.89 36.34 -68.16
CA HIS A 330 21.60 37.53 -68.60
C HIS A 330 22.58 37.23 -69.75
N ASP A 331 23.39 36.18 -69.60
CA ASP A 331 24.46 35.83 -70.55
C ASP A 331 23.93 35.29 -71.88
N LEU A 332 22.73 34.72 -71.91
CA LEU A 332 22.07 34.30 -73.15
C LEU A 332 21.26 35.41 -73.81
N VAL A 333 20.56 36.25 -73.04
CA VAL A 333 19.67 37.28 -73.59
C VAL A 333 20.44 38.46 -74.18
N ALA A 334 21.55 38.89 -73.55
CA ALA A 334 22.33 40.03 -74.03
C ALA A 334 22.87 39.87 -75.47
N PRO A 335 23.57 38.77 -75.84
CA PRO A 335 24.02 38.58 -77.22
C PRO A 335 22.85 38.37 -78.20
N LEU A 336 21.76 37.73 -77.77
CA LEU A 336 20.58 37.57 -78.62
C LEU A 336 19.86 38.89 -78.91
N ALA A 337 19.80 39.79 -77.92
CA ALA A 337 19.30 41.14 -78.13
C ALA A 337 20.18 41.92 -79.13
N ALA A 338 21.51 41.80 -79.01
CA ALA A 338 22.44 42.43 -79.95
C ALA A 338 22.31 41.87 -81.37
N VAL A 339 22.30 40.55 -81.53
CA VAL A 339 22.10 39.89 -82.84
C VAL A 339 20.74 40.23 -83.42
N GLY A 340 19.68 40.22 -82.60
CA GLY A 340 18.33 40.62 -83.01
C GLY A 340 18.30 42.05 -83.56
N GLY A 341 18.92 43.01 -82.86
CA GLY A 341 18.99 44.40 -83.32
C GLY A 341 19.73 44.57 -84.66
N PHE A 342 20.85 43.87 -84.86
CA PHE A 342 21.54 43.88 -86.17
C PHE A 342 20.71 43.24 -87.28
N LEU A 343 19.99 42.15 -86.99
CA LEU A 343 19.12 41.49 -87.95
C LEU A 343 17.91 42.33 -88.32
N GLU A 344 17.34 43.11 -87.38
CA GLU A 344 16.28 44.08 -87.66
C GLU A 344 16.76 45.21 -88.59
N LEU A 345 17.97 45.74 -88.36
CA LEU A 345 18.57 46.75 -89.24
C LEU A 345 18.77 46.21 -90.67
N LEU A 346 19.36 45.01 -90.80
CA LEU A 346 19.57 44.35 -92.10
C LEU A 346 18.25 44.02 -92.81
N ALA A 347 17.20 43.64 -92.06
CA ALA A 347 15.88 43.42 -92.64
C ALA A 347 15.27 44.71 -93.22
N GLY A 348 15.51 45.86 -92.57
CA GLY A 348 15.10 47.18 -93.05
C GLY A 348 15.81 47.64 -94.34
N GLU A 349 17.03 47.15 -94.59
CA GLU A 349 17.80 47.42 -95.81
C GLU A 349 17.48 46.48 -96.99
N GLY A 350 16.51 45.57 -96.84
CA GLY A 350 16.02 44.73 -97.93
C GLY A 350 16.71 43.37 -98.09
N TYR A 351 17.36 42.86 -97.02
CA TYR A 351 17.91 41.50 -96.98
C TYR A 351 16.87 40.51 -96.42
N PRO A 352 16.17 39.72 -97.26
CA PRO A 352 15.05 38.86 -96.82
C PRO A 352 15.48 37.73 -95.88
N GLU A 353 16.73 37.27 -95.95
CA GLU A 353 17.31 36.26 -95.07
C GLU A 353 17.44 36.76 -93.61
N ALA A 354 17.63 38.07 -93.41
CA ALA A 354 17.74 38.67 -92.09
C ALA A 354 16.41 38.66 -91.31
N ALA A 355 15.28 38.77 -92.01
CA ALA A 355 13.95 38.67 -91.39
C ALA A 355 13.67 37.26 -90.85
N ALA A 356 14.05 36.23 -91.60
CA ALA A 356 13.92 34.84 -91.16
C ALA A 356 14.83 34.52 -89.96
N ALA A 357 16.06 35.04 -89.95
CA ALA A 357 17.00 34.91 -88.85
C ALA A 357 16.52 35.68 -87.59
N SER A 358 15.95 36.88 -87.74
CA SER A 358 15.39 37.66 -86.62
C SER A 358 14.25 36.89 -85.95
N ALA A 359 13.32 36.32 -86.74
CA ALA A 359 12.26 35.47 -86.21
C ALA A 359 12.80 34.24 -85.46
N GLN A 360 13.96 33.71 -85.84
CA GLN A 360 14.61 32.60 -85.15
C GLN A 360 15.23 33.02 -83.81
N VAL A 361 15.81 34.22 -83.73
CA VAL A 361 16.33 34.78 -82.47
C VAL A 361 15.19 35.06 -81.48
N VAL A 362 14.06 35.59 -81.95
CA VAL A 362 12.86 35.79 -81.11
C VAL A 362 12.34 34.45 -80.57
N ARG A 363 12.19 33.43 -81.42
CA ARG A 363 11.80 32.08 -80.97
C ARG A 363 12.78 31.52 -79.94
N MET A 364 14.08 31.72 -80.14
CA MET A 364 15.10 31.22 -79.21
C MET A 364 15.00 31.91 -77.84
N ARG A 365 14.71 33.21 -77.82
CA ARG A 365 14.46 33.96 -76.59
C ARG A 365 13.21 33.47 -75.86
N GLU A 366 12.11 33.24 -76.56
CA GLU A 366 10.87 32.69 -75.98
C GLU A 366 11.08 31.30 -75.37
N VAL A 367 11.88 30.44 -76.01
CA VAL A 367 12.23 29.12 -75.46
C VAL A 367 13.06 29.25 -74.19
N ILE A 368 14.05 30.15 -74.17
CA ILE A 368 14.89 30.40 -73.00
C ILE A 368 14.04 30.93 -71.83
N ASP A 369 13.19 31.92 -72.09
CA ASP A 369 12.29 32.50 -71.07
C ASP A 369 11.29 31.45 -70.55
N GLY A 370 10.77 30.58 -71.43
CA GLY A 370 9.89 29.48 -71.06
C GLY A 370 10.55 28.42 -70.17
N LEU A 371 11.78 28.00 -70.52
CA LEU A 371 12.55 27.04 -69.72
C LEU A 371 12.92 27.60 -68.34
N LEU A 372 13.28 28.89 -68.27
CA LEU A 372 13.57 29.57 -67.02
C LEU A 372 12.31 29.75 -66.17
N ALA A 373 11.17 30.11 -66.80
CA ALA A 373 9.88 30.19 -66.12
C ALA A 373 9.44 28.84 -65.57
N ASP A 374 9.63 27.74 -66.31
CA ASP A 374 9.32 26.39 -65.84
C ASP A 374 10.23 25.94 -64.69
N ALA A 375 11.53 26.23 -64.76
CA ALA A 375 12.47 25.98 -63.67
C ALA A 375 12.08 26.77 -62.39
N LEU A 376 11.61 28.01 -62.55
CA LEU A 376 11.11 28.84 -61.45
C LEU A 376 9.68 28.49 -61.01
N ALA A 377 8.84 27.89 -61.86
CA ALA A 377 7.48 27.48 -61.54
C ALA A 377 7.43 26.08 -60.89
N ALA A 378 8.38 25.19 -61.20
CA ALA A 378 8.60 23.97 -60.44
C ALA A 378 8.87 24.27 -58.94
N ARG A 379 9.43 25.45 -58.64
CA ARG A 379 9.59 26.03 -57.29
C ARG A 379 8.28 26.35 -56.58
N SER A 380 7.29 26.93 -57.27
CA SER A 380 6.03 27.38 -56.64
C SER A 380 5.10 26.21 -56.33
N ARG A 381 5.18 25.12 -57.11
CA ARG A 381 4.44 23.87 -56.84
C ARG A 381 5.02 23.07 -55.68
N THR A 382 6.34 23.11 -55.48
CA THR A 382 7.02 22.47 -54.35
C THR A 382 6.97 23.32 -53.07
N GLY A 383 6.82 24.64 -53.19
CA GLY A 383 6.66 25.57 -52.07
C GLY A 383 5.23 25.72 -51.51
N SER A 384 4.17 25.66 -52.35
CA SER A 384 2.78 25.87 -51.87
C SER A 384 2.09 24.63 -51.30
N GLY A 385 2.68 23.44 -51.42
CA GLY A 385 2.16 22.21 -50.82
C GLY A 385 2.34 22.09 -49.29
N ARG A 386 2.88 23.12 -48.62
CA ARG A 386 3.22 23.07 -47.18
C ARG A 386 2.44 24.00 -46.26
N ASP A 387 1.51 24.83 -46.78
CA ASP A 387 0.73 25.77 -45.95
C ASP A 387 -0.77 25.38 -45.80
N GLY A 388 -1.14 24.16 -46.20
CA GLY A 388 -2.54 23.69 -46.28
C GLY A 388 -3.02 22.73 -45.18
N THR A 389 -2.29 22.51 -44.09
CA THR A 389 -2.74 21.65 -42.99
C THR A 389 -2.41 22.25 -41.61
N ARG A 390 -3.06 23.37 -41.32
CA ARG A 390 -3.45 23.74 -39.95
C ARG A 390 -4.98 23.81 -39.87
N ARG A 391 -5.58 22.71 -39.42
CA ARG A 391 -6.79 22.70 -38.60
C ARG A 391 -6.64 21.63 -37.54
#